data_AF-A0A090G9G6-F1
#
_entry.id   AF-A0A090G9G6-F1
#
_cell.length_a   1.000
_cell.length_b   1.000
_cell.length_c   1.000
_cell.angle_alpha   90.00
_cell.angle_beta   90.00
_cell.angle_gamma   90.00
#
_symmetry.space_group_name_H-M   'P 1'
#
loop_
_entity.id
_entity.type
_entity.pdbx_description
1 polymer ?
#
loop_
_entity_poly.entity_id
_entity_poly.type
_entity_poly.pdbx_seq_one_letter_code
_entity_poly.pdbx_strand_id
1 'polypeptide(L)'
;MVAKADVQKFFKAYEKVYNDAIAGNVDMDDFGAMYSTGFVSVTPAGVITGENGPQFKDVMKNGFEAYRAMGSKTMTCKDVSVTTIDQDHCVAKVE
;
A
#
# COMPACT_ATOMS: atom_id res chain seq x y z
N MET A 1 -16.81 -14.31 1.41
CA MET A 1 -16.87 -13.04 0.66
C MET A 1 -16.17 -12.01 1.51
N VAL A 2 -15.17 -11.32 0.97
CA VAL A 2 -14.45 -10.27 1.69
C VAL A 2 -15.43 -9.17 2.10
N ALA A 3 -15.56 -8.89 3.39
CA ALA A 3 -16.49 -7.88 3.87
C ALA A 3 -15.92 -6.47 3.62
N LYS A 4 -16.77 -5.53 3.15
CA LYS A 4 -16.36 -4.13 2.93
C LYS A 4 -15.70 -3.51 4.18
N ALA A 5 -16.21 -3.84 5.36
CA ALA A 5 -15.67 -3.34 6.63
C ALA A 5 -14.22 -3.81 6.88
N ASP A 6 -13.86 -5.03 6.48
CA ASP A 6 -12.50 -5.55 6.61
C ASP A 6 -11.54 -4.85 5.65
N VAL A 7 -11.99 -4.56 4.42
CA VAL A 7 -11.20 -3.79 3.44
C VAL A 7 -11.00 -2.36 3.93
N GLN A 8 -12.03 -1.72 4.47
CA GLN A 8 -11.92 -0.39 5.08
C GLN A 8 -10.93 -0.38 6.27
N LYS A 9 -10.99 -1.41 7.12
CA LYS A 9 -10.05 -1.58 8.21
C LYS A 9 -8.61 -1.77 7.72
N PHE A 10 -8.42 -2.56 6.66
CA PHE A 10 -7.12 -2.74 6.02
C PHE A 10 -6.56 -1.39 5.53
N PHE A 11 -7.33 -0.60 4.79
CA PHE A 11 -6.83 0.70 4.30
C PHE A 11 -6.62 1.74 5.40
N LYS A 12 -7.33 1.66 6.52
CA LYS A 12 -7.00 2.46 7.72
C LYS A 12 -5.63 2.10 8.30
N ALA A 13 -5.28 0.81 8.32
CA ALA A 13 -3.95 0.38 8.74
C ALA A 13 -2.88 0.78 7.71
N TYR A 14 -3.18 0.63 6.42
CA TYR A 14 -2.31 1.08 5.33
C TYR A 14 -2.02 2.58 5.41
N GLU A 15 -3.04 3.42 5.65
CA GLU A 15 -2.90 4.85 5.87
C GLU A 15 -1.92 5.16 7.01
N LYS A 16 -2.05 4.46 8.13
CA LYS A 16 -1.13 4.63 9.26
C LYS A 16 0.31 4.29 8.87
N VAL A 17 0.55 3.10 8.32
CA VAL A 17 1.90 2.65 7.96
C VAL A 17 2.52 3.59 6.91
N TYR A 18 1.74 4.04 5.93
CA TYR A 18 2.20 4.99 4.92
C TYR A 18 2.57 6.35 5.52
N ASN A 19 1.79 6.85 6.47
CA ASN A 19 2.09 8.10 7.18
C ASN A 19 3.32 7.98 8.08
N ASP A 20 3.49 6.84 8.76
CA ASP A 20 4.71 6.54 9.51
C ASP A 20 5.92 6.53 8.54
N ALA A 21 5.73 6.05 7.31
CA ALA A 21 6.78 6.01 6.29
C ALA A 21 7.12 7.41 5.77
N ILE A 22 6.13 8.26 5.50
CA ILE A 22 6.36 9.67 5.15
C ILE A 22 7.08 10.39 6.30
N ALA A 23 6.73 10.10 7.55
CA ALA A 23 7.38 10.70 8.72
C ALA A 23 8.81 10.18 8.96
N GLY A 24 9.23 9.12 8.28
CA GLY A 24 10.56 8.50 8.44
C GLY A 24 10.65 7.54 9.65
N ASN A 25 9.51 7.09 10.18
CA ASN A 25 9.41 6.28 11.40
C ASN A 25 8.92 4.85 11.15
N VAL A 26 8.70 4.46 9.90
CA VAL A 26 8.12 3.15 9.57
C VAL A 26 9.11 2.01 9.78
N ASP A 27 8.61 0.90 10.31
CA ASP A 27 9.25 -0.40 10.16
C ASP A 27 8.91 -0.96 8.78
N MET A 28 9.93 -1.24 7.96
CA MET A 28 9.71 -1.80 6.62
C MET A 28 9.16 -3.23 6.66
N ASP A 29 9.19 -3.91 7.81
CA ASP A 29 8.50 -5.18 8.03
C ASP A 29 6.98 -4.97 8.10
N ASP A 30 6.52 -3.91 8.77
CA ASP A 30 5.10 -3.56 8.83
C ASP A 30 4.56 -3.18 7.43
N PHE A 31 5.36 -2.48 6.64
CA PHE A 31 5.00 -2.17 5.25
C PHE A 31 4.96 -3.44 4.38
N GLY A 32 5.94 -4.32 4.52
CA GLY A 32 5.99 -5.60 3.82
C GLY A 32 4.78 -6.48 4.14
N ALA A 33 4.30 -6.48 5.39
CA ALA A 33 3.14 -7.27 5.81
C ALA A 33 1.82 -6.87 5.10
N MET A 34 1.75 -5.69 4.48
CA MET A 34 0.57 -5.23 3.72
C MET A 34 0.46 -5.85 2.33
N TYR A 35 1.51 -6.54 1.86
CA TYR A 35 1.58 -7.12 0.51
C TYR A 35 1.65 -8.63 0.55
N SER A 36 1.11 -9.27 -0.48
CA SER A 36 1.26 -10.72 -0.69
C SER A 36 2.71 -11.06 -1.08
N THR A 37 3.05 -12.35 -1.17
CA THR A 37 4.40 -12.81 -1.57
C THR A 37 4.84 -12.28 -2.93
N GLY A 38 3.89 -12.09 -3.85
CA GLY A 38 4.10 -11.42 -5.14
C GLY A 38 3.10 -10.29 -5.35
N PHE A 39 3.46 -9.32 -6.17
CA PHE A 39 2.57 -8.22 -6.51
C PHE A 39 2.79 -7.71 -7.93
N VAL A 40 1.77 -7.04 -8.44
CA VAL A 40 1.80 -6.33 -9.71
C VAL A 40 1.49 -4.86 -9.43
N SER A 41 2.34 -3.97 -9.94
CA SER A 41 2.13 -2.53 -9.91
C SER A 41 1.91 -2.03 -11.33
N VAL A 42 0.93 -1.15 -11.49
CA VAL A 42 0.62 -0.51 -12.77
C VAL A 42 0.73 0.99 -12.58
N THR A 43 1.61 1.61 -13.35
CA THR A 43 1.85 3.06 -13.34
C THR A 43 1.81 3.58 -14.78
N PRO A 44 1.76 4.91 -15.00
CA PRO A 44 1.90 5.48 -16.34
C PRO A 44 3.20 5.06 -17.06
N ALA A 45 4.23 4.67 -16.31
CA ALA A 45 5.50 4.18 -16.88
C ALA A 45 5.43 2.72 -17.35
N GLY A 46 4.40 1.95 -16.94
CA GLY A 46 4.21 0.57 -17.36
C GLY A 46 3.71 -0.36 -16.25
N VAL A 47 3.70 -1.66 -16.57
CA VAL A 47 3.36 -2.76 -15.66
C VAL A 47 4.65 -3.37 -15.11
N ILE A 48 4.71 -3.54 -13.79
CA ILE A 48 5.85 -4.07 -13.06
C ILE A 48 5.36 -5.23 -12.20
N THR A 49 6.08 -6.34 -12.19
CA THR A 49 5.85 -7.45 -11.27
C THR A 49 6.99 -7.50 -10.26
N GLY A 50 6.72 -7.90 -9.02
CA GLY A 50 7.74 -8.01 -7.99
C GLY A 50 7.41 -9.04 -6.92
N GLU A 51 8.45 -9.44 -6.18
CA GLU A 51 8.33 -10.29 -4.99
C GLU A 51 8.48 -9.44 -3.73
N ASN A 52 7.71 -9.76 -2.71
CA ASN A 52 7.81 -9.14 -1.40
C ASN A 52 8.97 -9.75 -0.61
N GLY A 53 10.16 -9.19 -0.82
CA GLY A 53 11.41 -9.61 -0.17
C GLY A 53 12.29 -8.44 0.21
N PRO A 54 13.57 -8.68 0.57
CA PRO A 54 14.51 -7.63 0.99
C PRO A 54 14.63 -6.49 -0.02
N GLN A 55 14.69 -6.80 -1.32
CA GLN A 55 14.79 -5.81 -2.39
C GLN A 55 13.55 -4.90 -2.47
N PHE A 56 12.35 -5.44 -2.19
CA PHE A 56 11.13 -4.64 -2.16
C PHE A 56 11.18 -3.57 -1.07
N LYS A 57 11.69 -3.93 0.12
CA LYS A 57 11.86 -2.99 1.23
C LYS A 57 12.81 -1.84 0.86
N ASP A 58 13.92 -2.16 0.19
CA ASP A 58 14.86 -1.13 -0.28
C ASP A 58 14.23 -0.18 -1.30
N VAL A 59 13.50 -0.73 -2.29
CA VAL A 59 12.79 0.07 -3.30
C VAL A 59 11.73 0.97 -2.65
N MET A 60 10.94 0.44 -1.72
CA MET A 60 9.91 1.23 -1.02
C MET A 60 10.52 2.33 -0.15
N LYS A 61 11.64 2.04 0.53
CA LYS A 61 12.38 3.05 1.30
C LYS A 61 12.81 4.22 0.41
N ASN A 62 13.42 3.93 -0.75
CA ASN A 62 13.80 4.94 -1.73
C ASN A 62 12.59 5.72 -2.26
N GLY A 63 11.46 5.05 -2.47
CA GLY A 63 10.20 5.69 -2.86
C GLY A 63 9.72 6.70 -1.81
N PHE A 64 9.75 6.34 -0.53
CA PHE A 64 9.39 7.25 0.56
C PHE A 64 10.39 8.40 0.75
N GLU A 65 11.68 8.17 0.50
CA GLU A 65 12.67 9.24 0.43
C GLU A 65 12.32 10.26 -0.65
N ALA A 66 11.94 9.80 -1.85
CA ALA A 66 11.49 10.68 -2.92
C ALA A 66 10.23 11.46 -2.56
N TYR A 67 9.22 10.83 -1.92
CA TYR A 67 8.03 11.53 -1.43
C TYR A 67 8.37 12.61 -0.41
N ARG A 68 9.27 12.33 0.54
CA ARG A 68 9.75 13.33 1.51
C ARG A 68 10.47 14.49 0.82
N ALA A 69 11.33 14.20 -0.15
CA ALA A 69 12.05 15.22 -0.92
C ALA A 69 11.11 16.15 -1.72
N MET A 70 10.00 15.62 -2.24
CA MET A 70 8.95 16.41 -2.89
C MET A 70 8.08 17.22 -1.92
N GLY A 71 8.22 17.02 -0.61
CA GLY A 71 7.48 17.74 0.42
C GLY A 71 6.16 17.09 0.84
N SER A 72 5.90 15.84 0.45
CA SER A 72 4.72 15.08 0.93
C SER A 72 4.73 15.00 2.47
N LYS A 73 3.55 15.16 3.09
CA LYS A 73 3.41 15.20 4.55
C LYS A 73 2.53 14.09 5.09
N THR A 74 1.39 13.87 4.45
CA THR A 74 0.43 12.85 4.87
C THR A 74 -0.28 12.27 3.65
N MET A 75 -0.79 11.06 3.83
CA MET A 75 -1.74 10.39 2.96
C MET A 75 -3.02 10.13 3.76
N THR A 76 -4.17 10.21 3.10
CA THR A 76 -5.47 9.93 3.72
C THR A 76 -6.29 9.09 2.75
N CYS A 77 -6.81 7.96 3.23
CA CYS A 77 -7.80 7.15 2.52
C CYS A 77 -9.19 7.66 2.92
N LYS A 78 -9.76 8.53 2.10
CA LYS A 78 -11.05 9.20 2.34
C LYS A 78 -12.22 8.25 2.15
N ASP A 79 -12.18 7.46 1.08
CA ASP A 79 -13.20 6.46 0.80
C ASP A 79 -12.60 5.17 0.26
N VAL A 80 -13.32 4.07 0.49
CA VAL A 80 -12.98 2.73 0.01
C VAL A 80 -14.25 2.10 -0.55
N SER A 81 -14.29 1.97 -1.88
CA SER A 81 -15.31 1.22 -2.58
C SER A 81 -14.79 -0.18 -2.92
N VAL A 82 -15.67 -1.19 -2.83
CA VAL A 82 -15.30 -2.59 -2.99
C VAL A 82 -16.15 -3.22 -4.08
N THR A 83 -15.47 -3.81 -5.07
CA THR A 83 -16.08 -4.66 -6.09
C THR A 83 -15.68 -6.10 -5.81
N THR A 84 -16.64 -6.94 -5.42
CA THR A 84 -16.38 -8.36 -5.14
C THR A 84 -16.01 -9.10 -6.42
N ILE A 85 -15.00 -9.97 -6.34
CA ILE A 85 -14.67 -10.93 -7.40
C ILE A 85 -15.26 -12.29 -7.03
N ASP A 86 -14.88 -12.81 -5.86
CA ASP A 86 -15.34 -14.10 -5.34
C ASP A 86 -15.34 -14.13 -3.80
N GLN A 87 -15.27 -15.33 -3.20
CA GLN A 87 -15.28 -15.49 -1.76
C GLN A 87 -14.09 -14.82 -1.05
N ASP A 88 -12.92 -14.82 -1.69
CA ASP A 88 -11.64 -14.48 -1.08
C ASP A 88 -10.98 -13.25 -1.75
N HIS A 89 -11.49 -12.82 -2.91
CA HIS A 89 -10.93 -11.73 -3.69
C HIS A 89 -11.92 -10.57 -3.90
N CYS A 90 -11.39 -9.35 -3.89
CA CYS A 90 -12.11 -8.14 -4.26
C CYS A 90 -11.16 -7.09 -4.85
N VAL A 91 -11.72 -6.11 -5.56
CA VAL A 91 -11.02 -4.89 -5.97
C VAL A 91 -11.44 -3.76 -5.04
N ALA A 92 -10.48 -3.13 -4.38
CA ALA A 92 -10.69 -1.89 -3.65
C ALA A 92 -10.30 -0.70 -4.52
N LYS A 93 -11.19 0.28 -4.65
CA LYS A 93 -10.87 1.60 -5.17
C LYS A 93 -10.85 2.59 -4.01
N VAL A 94 -9.72 3.27 -3.86
CA VAL A 94 -9.41 4.16 -2.72
C VAL A 94 -9.15 5.58 -3.24
N GLU A 95 -9.73 6.57 -2.56
CA GLU A 95 -9.64 8.01 -2.89
C GLU A 95 -9.18 8.86 -1.71
#